data_AF-A0A562Q8P4-F1
#
_entry.id   AF-A0A562Q8P4-F1
#
_cell.length_a   1.000
_cell.length_b   1.000
_cell.length_c   1.000
_cell.angle_alpha   90.00
_cell.angle_beta   90.00
_cell.angle_gamma   90.00
#
_symmetry.space_group_name_H-M   'P 1'
#
loop_
_entity.id
_entity.type
_entity.pdbx_description
1 polymer ?
#
loop_
_entity_poly.entity_id
_entity_poly.type
_entity_poly.pdbx_seq_one_letter_code
_entity_poly.pdbx_strand_id
1 'polypeptide(L)'
;MPLGISASRPAANAGIDRFDVSLGGLGGCPYAPGASGNICTGDLVHMFQRMGYDTSVDLERLLGVARDLPALIGHDVPGQVIKAGTSERRYSTNL
;
A
#
# COMPACT_ATOMS: atom_id res chain seq x y z
N MET A 1 1.72 1.44 11.57
CA MET A 1 2.38 0.90 10.36
C MET A 1 2.39 -0.61 10.48
N PRO A 2 1.83 -1.37 9.52
CA PRO A 2 1.83 -2.83 9.57
C PRO A 2 3.26 -3.39 9.51
N LEU A 3 3.52 -4.48 10.24
CA LEU A 3 4.85 -5.08 10.42
C LEU A 3 5.55 -5.38 9.08
N GLY A 4 4.78 -5.83 8.09
CA GLY A 4 5.29 -6.12 6.75
C GLY A 4 6.02 -4.95 6.10
N ILE A 5 5.45 -3.74 6.14
CA ILE A 5 6.09 -2.54 5.55
C ILE A 5 7.36 -2.17 6.32
N SER A 6 7.35 -2.28 7.66
CA SER A 6 8.54 -1.96 8.46
C SER A 6 9.71 -2.89 8.18
N ALA A 7 9.44 -4.16 7.85
CA ALA A 7 10.45 -5.16 7.52
C ALA A 7 10.98 -5.02 6.08
N SER A 8 10.20 -4.46 5.16
CA SER A 8 10.60 -4.29 3.75
C SER A 8 11.82 -3.39 3.57
N ARG A 9 11.96 -2.32 4.37
CA ARG A 9 13.13 -1.43 4.28
C ARG A 9 14.44 -2.13 4.66
N PRO A 10 14.56 -2.78 5.85
CA PRO A 10 15.73 -3.59 6.18
C PRO A 10 16.03 -4.69 5.13
N ALA A 11 15.00 -5.35 4.60
CA ALA A 11 15.16 -6.34 3.53
C ALA A 11 15.77 -5.74 2.26
N ALA A 12 15.27 -4.57 1.82
CA ALA A 12 15.83 -3.85 0.67
C ALA A 12 17.30 -3.46 0.90
N ASN A 13 17.64 -2.99 2.10
CA ASN A 13 19.02 -2.69 2.49
C ASN A 13 19.93 -3.92 2.50
N ALA A 14 19.37 -5.11 2.71
CA ALA A 14 20.08 -6.39 2.64
C ALA A 14 20.20 -6.95 1.20
N GLY A 15 19.71 -6.22 0.20
CA GLY A 15 19.79 -6.59 -1.21
C GLY A 15 18.59 -7.36 -1.75
N ILE A 16 17.49 -7.47 -0.98
CA ILE A 16 16.24 -8.06 -1.49
C ILE A 16 15.54 -7.03 -2.37
N ASP A 17 15.27 -7.40 -3.63
CA ASP A 17 14.67 -6.53 -4.64
C ASP A 17 13.26 -6.97 -5.09
N ARG A 18 12.77 -8.12 -4.60
CA ARG A 18 11.45 -8.67 -4.91
C ARG A 18 10.59 -8.78 -3.65
N PHE A 19 9.38 -8.23 -3.73
CA PHE A 19 8.41 -8.21 -2.64
C PHE A 19 7.02 -8.57 -3.16
N ASP A 20 6.39 -9.56 -2.52
CA ASP A 20 5.00 -9.90 -2.81
C ASP A 20 4.04 -8.99 -2.02
N VAL A 21 3.02 -8.51 -2.71
CA VAL A 21 2.06 -7.50 -2.21
C VAL A 21 0.67 -7.75 -2.81
N SER A 22 -0.34 -7.08 -2.23
CA SER A 22 -1.71 -7.12 -2.76
C SER A 22 -2.30 -5.71 -2.87
N LEU A 23 -3.17 -5.52 -3.87
CA LEU A 23 -3.94 -4.29 -3.99
C LEU A 23 -4.81 -4.11 -2.75
N GLY A 24 -4.84 -2.90 -2.17
CA GLY A 24 -5.63 -2.63 -0.97
C GLY A 24 -5.10 -3.26 0.33
N GLY A 25 -4.10 -4.14 0.29
CA GLY A 25 -3.77 -5.01 1.41
C GLY A 25 -4.77 -6.15 1.60
N LEU A 26 -5.37 -6.59 0.49
CA LEU A 26 -6.29 -7.72 0.44
C LEU A 26 -5.63 -9.04 0.87
N GLY A 27 -6.51 -9.97 1.22
CA GLY A 27 -6.14 -11.27 1.74
C GLY A 27 -6.33 -11.36 3.24
N GLY A 28 -6.11 -12.55 3.74
CA GLY A 28 -6.35 -12.95 5.12
C GLY A 28 -6.27 -14.47 5.18
N CYS A 29 -5.88 -15.00 6.32
CA CYS A 29 -5.80 -16.45 6.47
C CYS A 29 -7.19 -17.01 6.78
N PRO A 30 -7.73 -17.96 5.99
CA PRO A 30 -9.03 -18.59 6.30
C PRO A 30 -9.00 -19.37 7.62
N TYR A 31 -7.81 -19.73 8.10
CA TYR A 31 -7.59 -20.46 9.35
C TYR A 31 -7.34 -19.55 10.57
N ALA A 32 -7.09 -18.25 10.37
CA ALA A 32 -6.82 -17.31 11.46
C ALA A 32 -7.73 -16.07 11.31
N PRO A 33 -8.92 -16.09 11.94
CA PRO A 33 -9.85 -14.96 11.93
C PRO A 33 -9.15 -13.69 12.44
N GLY A 34 -9.12 -12.64 11.63
CA GLY A 34 -8.50 -11.36 11.99
C GLY A 34 -6.99 -11.26 11.72
N ALA A 35 -6.36 -12.27 11.11
CA ALA A 35 -5.02 -12.11 10.57
C ALA A 35 -5.01 -10.95 9.56
N SER A 36 -4.07 -10.01 9.73
CA SER A 36 -3.90 -8.91 8.78
C SER A 36 -3.62 -9.47 7.39
N GLY A 37 -4.25 -8.91 6.37
CA GLY A 37 -4.00 -9.25 4.98
C GLY A 37 -2.55 -9.00 4.54
N ASN A 38 -2.29 -9.17 3.25
CA ASN A 38 -0.95 -8.95 2.72
C ASN A 38 -0.53 -7.47 2.84
N ILE A 39 0.74 -7.21 2.60
CA ILE A 39 1.24 -5.84 2.46
C ILE A 39 0.48 -5.13 1.34
N CYS A 40 -0.01 -3.92 1.60
CA CYS A 40 -0.67 -3.10 0.59
C CYS A 40 0.34 -2.61 -0.45
N THR A 41 0.10 -2.90 -1.73
CA THR A 41 0.97 -2.46 -2.84
C THR A 41 1.16 -0.95 -2.84
N GLY A 42 0.08 -0.17 -2.67
CA GLY A 42 0.15 1.29 -2.69
C GLY A 42 1.00 1.86 -1.56
N ASP A 43 0.93 1.26 -0.36
CA ASP A 43 1.71 1.71 0.78
C ASP A 43 3.20 1.38 0.62
N LEU A 44 3.52 0.19 0.07
CA LEU A 44 4.90 -0.22 -0.17
C LEU A 44 5.56 0.59 -1.30
N VAL A 45 4.84 0.77 -2.41
CA VAL A 45 5.31 1.58 -3.55
C VAL A 45 5.53 3.02 -3.13
N HIS A 46 4.59 3.62 -2.39
CA HIS A 46 4.74 4.97 -1.87
C HIS A 46 5.99 5.08 -0.99
N MET A 47 6.18 4.16 -0.04
CA MET A 47 7.38 4.16 0.80
C MET A 47 8.67 4.10 -0.04
N PHE A 48 8.79 3.16 -0.98
CA PHE A 48 10.00 3.00 -1.77
C PHE A 48 10.27 4.21 -2.68
N GLN A 49 9.25 4.77 -3.33
CA GLN A 49 9.39 5.98 -4.13
C GLN A 49 9.81 7.19 -3.27
N ARG A 50 9.27 7.32 -2.04
CA ARG A 50 9.70 8.37 -1.09
C ARG A 50 11.12 8.19 -0.58
N MET A 51 11.64 6.96 -0.63
CA MET A 51 13.03 6.65 -0.32
C MET A 51 13.98 6.81 -1.52
N GLY A 52 13.45 7.15 -2.71
CA GLY A 52 14.24 7.35 -3.93
C GLY A 52 14.47 6.08 -4.75
N TYR A 53 13.80 4.97 -4.44
CA TYR A 53 13.84 3.77 -5.27
C TYR A 53 12.90 3.89 -6.47
N ASP A 54 13.35 3.43 -7.64
CA ASP A 54 12.48 3.21 -8.79
C ASP A 54 11.75 1.88 -8.65
N THR A 55 10.44 1.95 -8.51
CA THR A 55 9.57 0.77 -8.47
C THR A 55 8.95 0.45 -9.83
N SER A 56 9.13 1.31 -10.84
CA SER A 56 8.47 1.26 -12.15
C SER A 56 6.93 1.24 -12.12
N VAL A 57 6.32 1.57 -10.97
CA VAL A 57 4.87 1.62 -10.77
C VAL A 57 4.36 3.05 -10.83
N ASP A 58 3.36 3.32 -11.66
CA ASP A 58 2.58 4.56 -11.61
C ASP A 58 1.63 4.52 -10.40
N LEU A 59 2.06 5.18 -9.31
CA LEU A 59 1.34 5.16 -8.05
C LEU A 59 -0.03 5.85 -8.16
N GLU A 60 -0.15 6.96 -8.90
CA GLU A 60 -1.42 7.67 -9.02
C GLU A 60 -2.45 6.83 -9.79
N ARG A 61 -2.05 6.16 -10.87
CA ARG A 61 -2.92 5.20 -11.57
C ARG A 61 -3.31 4.03 -10.68
N LEU A 62 -2.36 3.47 -9.92
CA LEU A 62 -2.63 2.38 -9.00
C LEU A 62 -3.64 2.79 -7.92
N LEU A 63 -3.49 3.98 -7.34
CA LEU A 63 -4.43 4.51 -6.35
C LEU A 63 -5.80 4.81 -6.95
N GLY A 64 -5.85 5.25 -8.22
CA GLY A 64 -7.09 5.41 -8.96
C GLY A 64 -7.91 4.12 -8.98
N VAL A 65 -7.30 3.01 -9.41
CA VAL A 65 -7.95 1.69 -9.42
C VAL A 65 -8.25 1.18 -8.01
N ALA A 66 -7.34 1.40 -7.06
CA ALA A 66 -7.50 0.91 -5.70
C ALA A 66 -8.66 1.56 -4.92
N ARG A 67 -9.11 2.76 -5.33
CA ARG A 67 -10.26 3.45 -4.73
C ARG A 67 -11.59 2.80 -5.07
N ASP A 68 -11.69 2.13 -6.22
CA ASP A 68 -12.90 1.42 -6.63
C ASP A 68 -13.03 0.05 -5.94
N LEU A 69 -11.93 -0.43 -5.35
CA LEU A 69 -11.82 -1.77 -4.77
C LEU A 69 -12.83 -2.06 -3.64
N PRO A 70 -13.10 -1.15 -2.68
CA PRO A 70 -14.08 -1.41 -1.62
C PRO A 70 -15.49 -1.67 -2.16
N ALA A 71 -15.90 -0.95 -3.21
CA ALA A 71 -17.20 -1.15 -3.85
C ALA A 71 -17.29 -2.51 -4.55
N LEU A 72 -16.18 -3.01 -5.11
CA LEU A 72 -16.12 -4.30 -5.78
C LEU A 72 -16.17 -5.48 -4.80
N ILE A 73 -15.48 -5.38 -3.66
CA ILE A 73 -15.37 -6.47 -2.67
C ILE A 73 -16.43 -6.41 -1.56
N GLY A 74 -17.17 -5.31 -1.46
CA GLY A 74 -18.24 -5.13 -0.48
C GLY A 74 -17.78 -4.80 0.95
N HIS A 75 -16.50 -4.45 1.14
CA HIS A 75 -15.95 -4.05 2.44
C HIS A 75 -14.74 -3.11 2.27
N ASP A 76 -14.36 -2.41 3.34
CA ASP A 76 -13.19 -1.54 3.33
C ASP A 76 -11.87 -2.30 3.20
N VAL A 77 -10.87 -1.62 2.63
CA VAL A 77 -9.49 -2.14 2.51
C VAL A 77 -8.55 -1.48 3.53
N PRO A 78 -7.52 -2.18 4.02
CA PRO A 78 -6.61 -1.64 5.03
C PRO A 78 -5.58 -0.61 4.51
N GLY A 79 -5.36 -0.52 3.20
CA GLY A 79 -4.33 0.36 2.61
C GLY A 79 -4.46 1.84 3.01
N GLN A 80 -3.37 2.43 3.51
CA GLN A 80 -3.36 3.78 4.09
C GLN A 80 -3.24 4.87 3.04
N VAL A 81 -2.39 4.69 2.03
CA VAL A 81 -2.17 5.67 0.96
C VAL A 81 -3.42 5.78 0.06
N ILE A 82 -4.21 4.71 -0.03
CA ILE A 82 -5.52 4.74 -0.72
C ILE A 82 -6.49 5.70 -0.02
N LYS A 83 -6.50 5.68 1.32
CA LYS A 83 -7.39 6.52 2.14
C LYS A 83 -6.91 7.97 2.23
N ALA A 84 -5.62 8.17 2.49
CA ALA A 84 -5.03 9.49 2.73
C ALA A 84 -4.63 10.23 1.44
N GLY A 85 -4.34 9.48 0.37
CA GLY A 85 -3.61 9.99 -0.78
C GLY A 85 -2.09 9.98 -0.56
N THR A 86 -1.36 10.34 -1.61
CA THR A 86 0.10 10.48 -1.54
C THR A 86 0.51 11.64 -0.64
N SER A 87 1.74 11.58 -0.11
CA SER A 87 2.31 12.66 0.72
C SER A 87 2.42 14.01 0.03
N GLU A 88 2.26 14.06 -1.30
CA GLU A 88 2.32 15.29 -2.10
C GLU A 88 0.94 15.90 -2.34
N ARG A 89 -0.13 15.18 -1.97
CA ARG A 89 -1.50 15.64 -2.10
C ARG A 89 -1.72 16.88 -1.24
N ARG A 90 -1.90 18.03 -1.89
CA ARG A 90 -2.28 19.28 -1.24
C ARG A 90 -3.79 19.37 -1.16
N TYR A 91 -4.33 19.57 0.05
CA TYR A 91 -5.73 19.93 0.23
C TYR A 91 -5.84 21.45 0.04
N SER A 92 -6.76 21.89 -0.81
CA SER A 92 -7.12 23.31 -0.85
C SER A 92 -7.71 23.67 0.51
N THR A 93 -6.98 24.45 1.29
CA THR A 93 -7.53 25.09 2.48
C THR A 93 -8.42 26.22 1.96
N ASN A 94 -9.73 25.97 1.90
CA ASN A 94 -10.69 27.07 1.75
C ASN A 94 -10.66 27.86 3.07
N LEU A 95 -9.78 28.86 3.11
CA LEU A 95 -9.88 30.03 3.98
C LEU A 95 -10.45 31.18 3.15
#